data_AF-A0A1Q6LGI4-F1
#
_entry.id   AF-A0A1Q6LGI4-F1
#
_cell.length_a   1.000
_cell.length_b   1.000
_cell.length_c   1.000
_cell.angle_alpha   90.00
_cell.angle_beta   90.00
_cell.angle_gamma   90.00
#
_symmetry.space_group_name_H-M   'P 1'
#
loop_
_entity.id
_entity.type
_entity.pdbx_description
1 polymer ?
#
loop_
_entity_poly.entity_id
_entity_poly.type
_entity_poly.pdbx_seq_one_letter_code
_entity_poly.pdbx_strand_id
1 'polypeptide(L)'
;MKEKFLELLKTVNREGINDLIDFIEKTDFFKAPASTRFHGNYEGGLVEHSLKVYEILKHKVETNMEPLQVSEESLIIIALLHDLCKANFYKVDYRNAKNALGVWEKVPYYAIDDTIPYGHGEKSVMMITEYMKLTPEEKYCIRWHMGFTEPKEQYTTIGLAYKKYPLALLVHEADLESTYFYNI
;
A
#
# COMPACT_ATOMS: atom_id res chain seq x y z
N MET A 1 10.22 7.09 -9.90
CA MET A 1 9.07 6.48 -9.18
C MET A 1 8.11 7.53 -8.65
N LYS A 2 8.56 8.45 -7.79
CA LYS A 2 7.76 9.59 -7.31
C LYS A 2 7.00 10.32 -8.44
N GLU A 3 7.70 10.72 -9.50
CA GLU A 3 7.07 11.44 -10.63
C GLU A 3 5.93 10.65 -11.26
N LYS A 4 6.16 9.39 -11.66
CA LYS A 4 5.14 8.48 -12.20
C LYS A 4 3.94 8.32 -11.26
N PHE A 5 4.18 8.16 -9.96
CA PHE A 5 3.12 8.07 -8.95
C PHE A 5 2.26 9.33 -8.91
N LEU A 6 2.90 10.51 -8.89
CA LEU A 6 2.22 11.79 -8.88
C LEU A 6 1.49 12.08 -10.19
N GLU A 7 2.06 11.70 -11.34
CA GLU A 7 1.40 11.83 -12.64
C GLU A 7 0.09 11.03 -12.68
N LEU A 8 0.10 9.79 -12.19
CA LEU A 8 -1.10 8.96 -12.06
C LEU A 8 -2.12 9.57 -11.08
N LEU A 9 -1.70 9.98 -9.88
CA LEU A 9 -2.64 10.61 -8.95
C LEU A 9 -3.24 11.92 -9.48
N LYS A 10 -2.49 12.69 -10.27
CA LYS A 10 -2.99 13.94 -10.89
C LYS A 10 -4.06 13.70 -11.95
N THR A 11 -4.25 12.47 -12.44
CA THR A 11 -5.37 12.16 -13.33
C THR A 11 -6.69 11.92 -12.57
N VAL A 12 -6.65 11.77 -11.25
CA VAL A 12 -7.84 11.64 -10.41
C VAL A 12 -8.53 13.00 -10.30
N ASN A 13 -9.80 13.08 -10.70
CA ASN A 13 -10.54 14.34 -10.73
C ASN A 13 -11.56 14.39 -9.58
N ARG A 14 -11.05 14.48 -8.34
CA ARG A 14 -11.87 14.56 -7.12
C ARG A 14 -11.48 15.74 -6.26
N GLU A 15 -12.47 16.30 -5.57
CA GLU A 15 -12.24 17.32 -4.55
C GLU A 15 -11.24 16.80 -3.50
N GLY A 16 -10.26 17.63 -3.16
CA GLY A 16 -9.22 17.35 -2.17
C GLY A 16 -8.04 16.47 -2.64
N ILE A 17 -8.00 16.03 -3.90
CA ILE A 17 -6.86 15.25 -4.41
C ILE A 17 -5.53 16.02 -4.35
N ASN A 18 -5.55 17.32 -4.64
CA ASN A 18 -4.35 18.16 -4.61
C ASN A 18 -3.83 18.32 -3.18
N ASP A 19 -4.72 18.50 -2.20
CA ASP A 19 -4.35 18.60 -0.79
C ASP A 19 -3.78 17.26 -0.27
N LEU A 20 -4.34 16.13 -0.73
CA LEU A 20 -3.81 14.80 -0.43
C LEU A 20 -2.41 14.60 -1.04
N ILE A 21 -2.19 15.02 -2.30
CA ILE A 21 -0.88 14.98 -2.93
C ILE A 21 0.13 15.82 -2.14
N ASP A 22 -0.23 17.05 -1.79
CA ASP A 22 0.60 17.96 -0.98
C ASP A 22 0.93 17.36 0.39
N PHE A 23 -0.02 16.64 1.01
CA PHE A 23 0.23 15.90 2.24
C PHE A 23 1.27 14.79 2.02
N ILE A 24 1.07 13.92 1.03
CA ILE A 24 1.97 12.79 0.74
C ILE A 24 3.39 13.31 0.48
N GLU A 25 3.55 14.38 -0.30
CA GLU A 25 4.86 14.97 -0.61
C GLU A 25 5.61 15.52 0.62
N LYS A 26 4.90 15.87 1.69
CA LYS A 26 5.48 16.33 2.96
C LYS A 26 5.86 15.17 3.90
N THR A 27 5.47 13.94 3.58
CA THR A 27 5.82 12.73 4.34
C THR A 27 7.08 12.05 3.80
N ASP A 28 7.52 11.00 4.48
CA ASP A 28 8.57 10.12 3.99
C ASP A 28 8.11 9.08 2.94
N PHE A 29 6.83 9.05 2.52
CA PHE A 29 6.24 7.96 1.72
C PHE A 29 7.08 7.56 0.49
N PHE A 30 7.67 8.53 -0.20
CA PHE A 30 8.50 8.27 -1.39
C PHE A 30 9.91 7.75 -1.11
N LYS A 31 10.32 7.74 0.15
CA LYS A 31 11.61 7.25 0.65
C LYS A 31 11.44 6.08 1.62
N ALA A 32 10.26 5.89 2.19
CA ALA A 32 10.01 4.82 3.14
C ALA A 32 10.21 3.44 2.48
N PRO A 33 10.66 2.43 3.24
CA PRO A 33 10.65 1.05 2.79
C PRO A 33 9.20 0.51 2.77
N ALA A 34 8.96 -0.58 2.03
CA ALA A 34 7.67 -1.28 2.07
C ALA A 34 7.53 -2.18 3.32
N SER A 35 8.65 -2.63 3.88
CA SER A 35 8.74 -3.52 5.04
C SER A 35 10.02 -3.25 5.85
N THR A 36 10.06 -3.64 7.13
CA THR A 36 11.27 -3.50 7.97
C THR A 36 12.34 -4.57 7.75
N ARG A 37 11.94 -5.73 7.23
CA ARG A 37 12.82 -6.91 7.11
C ARG A 37 12.54 -7.79 5.89
N PHE A 38 11.39 -7.63 5.25
CA PHE A 38 10.94 -8.52 4.18
C PHE A 38 11.13 -7.85 2.80
N HIS A 39 10.10 -7.87 1.97
CA HIS A 39 10.06 -7.24 0.64
C HIS A 39 10.24 -5.73 0.72
N GLY A 40 10.80 -5.14 -0.33
CA GLY A 40 10.89 -3.67 -0.45
C GLY A 40 11.60 -2.97 0.71
N ASN A 41 12.48 -3.67 1.43
CA ASN A 41 13.16 -3.18 2.63
C ASN A 41 14.38 -2.28 2.29
N TYR A 42 14.14 -1.27 1.46
CA TYR A 42 15.13 -0.29 1.01
C TYR A 42 14.46 1.07 0.79
N GLU A 43 15.26 2.12 0.68
CA GLU A 43 14.74 3.48 0.47
C GLU A 43 13.93 3.56 -0.84
N GLY A 44 12.67 3.98 -0.73
CA GLY A 44 11.74 4.09 -1.85
C GLY A 44 11.00 2.79 -2.21
N GLY A 45 11.17 1.72 -1.44
CA GLY A 45 10.45 0.46 -1.65
C GLY A 45 8.93 0.61 -1.55
N LEU A 46 8.42 1.52 -0.71
CA LEU A 46 6.97 1.72 -0.54
C LEU A 46 6.30 2.25 -1.82
N VAL A 47 6.85 3.29 -2.44
CA VAL A 47 6.30 3.83 -3.70
C VAL A 47 6.46 2.84 -4.86
N GLU A 48 7.55 2.06 -4.87
CA GLU A 48 7.76 1.02 -5.86
C GLU A 48 6.69 -0.07 -5.75
N HIS A 49 6.42 -0.52 -4.52
CA HIS A 49 5.39 -1.49 -4.19
C HIS A 49 4.01 -1.00 -4.68
N SER A 50 3.59 0.21 -4.31
CA SER A 50 2.30 0.76 -4.74
C SER A 50 2.17 0.86 -6.27
N LEU A 51 3.23 1.25 -6.97
CA LEU A 51 3.24 1.29 -8.44
C LEU A 51 3.14 -0.11 -9.04
N LYS A 52 3.82 -1.11 -8.46
CA LYS A 52 3.76 -2.50 -8.91
C LYS A 52 2.37 -3.10 -8.71
N VAL A 53 1.75 -2.84 -7.56
CA VAL A 53 0.36 -3.24 -7.29
C VAL A 53 -0.59 -2.63 -8.32
N TYR A 54 -0.41 -1.36 -8.70
CA TYR A 54 -1.22 -0.73 -9.75
C TYR A 54 -1.06 -1.42 -11.11
N GLU A 55 0.16 -1.72 -11.53
CA GLU A 55 0.42 -2.43 -12.79
C GLU A 55 -0.23 -3.81 -12.83
N ILE A 56 -0.09 -4.59 -11.76
CA ILE A 56 -0.66 -5.94 -11.66
C ILE A 56 -2.19 -5.87 -11.59
N LEU A 57 -2.75 -4.99 -10.77
CA LEU A 57 -4.19 -4.83 -10.60
C LEU A 57 -4.85 -4.41 -11.92
N LYS A 58 -4.27 -3.44 -12.64
CA LYS A 58 -4.76 -3.00 -13.95
C LYS A 58 -4.79 -4.18 -14.93
N HIS A 59 -3.70 -4.93 -15.02
CA HIS A 59 -3.64 -6.12 -15.88
C HIS A 59 -4.71 -7.15 -15.50
N LYS A 60 -4.85 -7.48 -14.21
CA LYS A 60 -5.86 -8.43 -13.71
C LYS A 60 -7.27 -8.03 -14.08
N VAL A 61 -7.61 -6.74 -13.97
CA VAL A 61 -8.95 -6.23 -14.32
C VAL A 61 -9.18 -6.29 -15.83
N GLU A 62 -8.18 -5.94 -16.64
CA GLU A 62 -8.27 -6.00 -18.11
C GLU A 62 -8.40 -7.42 -18.66
N THR A 63 -7.82 -8.42 -17.99
CA THR A 63 -7.80 -9.81 -18.44
C THR A 63 -8.68 -10.75 -17.62
N ASN A 64 -9.49 -10.23 -16.69
CA ASN A 64 -10.31 -11.08 -15.83
C ASN A 64 -11.31 -11.87 -16.67
N MET A 65 -11.52 -13.15 -16.34
CA MET A 65 -12.48 -14.00 -17.06
C MET A 65 -13.91 -13.44 -17.00
N GLU A 66 -14.27 -12.88 -15.84
CA GLU A 66 -15.52 -12.15 -15.65
C GLU A 66 -15.23 -10.65 -15.61
N PRO A 67 -15.59 -9.87 -16.65
CA PRO A 67 -15.25 -8.47 -16.73
C PRO A 67 -15.79 -7.68 -15.53
N LEU A 68 -14.90 -7.02 -14.80
CA LEU A 68 -15.27 -6.08 -13.74
C LEU A 68 -15.35 -4.68 -14.33
N GLN A 69 -16.49 -4.01 -14.14
CA GLN A 69 -16.64 -2.61 -14.55
C GLN A 69 -16.05 -1.71 -13.47
N VAL A 70 -14.75 -1.41 -13.61
CA VAL A 70 -14.02 -0.55 -12.67
C VAL A 70 -13.40 0.61 -13.44
N SER A 71 -13.53 1.82 -12.91
CA SER A 71 -12.89 2.99 -13.51
C SER A 71 -11.38 2.98 -13.29
N GLU A 72 -10.61 3.47 -14.25
CA GLU A 72 -9.16 3.64 -14.10
C GLU A 72 -8.82 4.54 -12.89
N GLU A 73 -9.64 5.55 -12.62
CA GLU A 73 -9.52 6.41 -11.45
C GLU A 73 -9.57 5.59 -10.14
N SER A 74 -10.53 4.67 -10.00
CA SER A 74 -10.62 3.81 -8.81
C SER A 74 -9.43 2.87 -8.69
N LEU A 75 -8.91 2.33 -9.79
CA LEU A 75 -7.70 1.49 -9.77
C LEU A 75 -6.49 2.27 -9.28
N ILE A 76 -6.32 3.50 -9.74
CA ILE A 76 -5.26 4.41 -9.30
C ILE A 76 -5.39 4.67 -7.79
N ILE A 77 -6.57 5.09 -7.33
CA ILE A 77 -6.82 5.41 -5.92
C ILE A 77 -6.53 4.20 -5.03
N ILE A 78 -7.10 3.04 -5.35
CA ILE A 78 -6.96 1.84 -4.54
C ILE A 78 -5.50 1.38 -4.50
N ALA A 79 -4.88 1.19 -5.67
CA ALA A 79 -3.54 0.62 -5.72
C ALA A 79 -2.46 1.57 -5.21
N LEU A 80 -2.55 2.86 -5.52
CA LEU A 80 -1.51 3.81 -5.10
C LEU A 80 -1.62 4.21 -3.64
N LEU A 81 -2.81 4.15 -3.04
CA LEU A 81 -3.05 4.66 -1.68
C LEU A 81 -3.40 3.57 -0.66
N HIS A 82 -3.43 2.27 -1.03
CA HIS A 82 -3.78 1.19 -0.08
C HIS A 82 -2.90 1.19 1.17
N ASP A 83 -1.64 1.57 1.00
CA ASP A 83 -0.58 1.54 2.01
C ASP A 83 -0.18 2.93 2.52
N LEU A 84 -1.04 3.95 2.31
CA LEU A 84 -0.78 5.32 2.79
C LEU A 84 -0.53 5.37 4.31
N CYS A 85 -1.08 4.42 5.07
CA CYS A 85 -0.84 4.27 6.50
C CYS A 85 0.65 4.12 6.90
N LYS A 86 1.52 3.74 5.95
CA LYS A 86 2.97 3.60 6.14
C LYS A 86 3.74 4.91 6.01
N ALA A 87 3.09 6.01 5.64
CA ALA A 87 3.70 7.33 5.68
C ALA A 87 4.08 7.72 7.12
N ASN A 88 5.35 8.07 7.33
CA ASN A 88 6.03 8.34 8.60
C ASN A 88 5.89 7.21 9.62
N PHE A 89 5.77 5.97 9.16
CA PHE A 89 5.59 4.79 10.00
C PHE A 89 6.90 4.11 10.39
N TYR A 90 7.93 4.27 9.56
CA TYR A 90 9.23 3.66 9.77
C TYR A 90 10.26 4.68 10.25
N LYS A 91 11.22 4.21 11.05
CA LYS A 91 12.43 4.96 11.40
C LYS A 91 13.68 4.14 11.13
N VAL A 92 14.77 4.82 10.82
CA VAL A 92 16.09 4.20 10.78
C VAL A 92 16.62 4.10 12.21
N ASP A 93 16.88 2.89 12.66
CA ASP A 93 17.55 2.59 13.92
C ASP A 93 18.83 1.78 13.63
N TYR A 94 19.61 1.47 14.66
CA TYR A 94 20.91 0.81 14.49
C TYR A 94 21.06 -0.39 15.40
N ARG A 95 21.61 -1.47 14.85
CA ARG A 95 21.92 -2.70 15.59
C ARG A 95 23.34 -3.14 15.33
N ASN A 96 23.89 -3.93 16.23
CA ASN A 96 25.18 -4.57 15.99
C ASN A 96 24.96 -5.85 15.16
N ALA A 97 25.68 -5.98 14.05
CA ALA A 97 25.73 -7.19 13.24
C ALA A 97 27.19 -7.61 13.02
N LYS A 98 27.43 -8.89 12.79
CA LYS A 98 28.75 -9.37 12.39
C LYS A 98 28.89 -9.26 10.88
N ASN A 99 29.99 -8.66 10.42
CA ASN A 99 30.34 -8.67 9.00
C ASN A 99 30.95 -10.02 8.57
N ALA A 100 31.31 -10.14 7.29
CA ALA A 100 31.89 -11.36 6.72
C ALA A 100 33.18 -11.83 7.43
N LEU A 101 33.85 -10.96 8.19
CA LEU A 101 35.07 -11.26 8.95
C LEU A 101 34.78 -11.59 10.43
N GLY A 102 33.51 -11.65 10.83
CA GLY A 102 33.08 -11.93 12.21
C GLY A 102 33.21 -10.74 13.17
N VAL A 103 33.56 -9.55 12.67
CA VAL A 103 33.70 -8.33 13.46
C VAL A 103 32.34 -7.66 13.65
N TRP A 104 32.05 -7.22 14.88
CA TRP A 104 30.83 -6.47 15.18
C TRP A 104 30.91 -5.05 14.61
N GLU A 105 29.91 -4.69 13.83
CA GLU A 105 29.72 -3.35 13.29
C GLU A 105 28.28 -2.88 13.52
N LYS A 106 28.13 -1.56 13.69
CA LYS A 106 26.83 -0.91 13.84
C LYS A 106 26.22 -0.69 12.46
N VAL A 107 25.16 -1.42 12.14
CA VAL A 107 24.46 -1.35 10.85
C VAL A 107 23.07 -0.74 11.02
N PRO A 108 22.60 0.09 10.06
CA PRO A 108 21.25 0.61 10.07
C PRO A 108 20.23 -0.49 9.77
N TYR A 109 19.02 -0.36 10.32
CA TYR A 109 17.84 -1.16 9.97
C TYR A 109 16.58 -0.33 10.16
N TYR A 110 15.48 -0.74 9.53
CA TYR A 110 14.19 -0.07 9.70
C TYR A 110 13.42 -0.64 10.88
N ALA A 111 12.92 0.22 11.75
CA ALA A 111 12.04 -0.11 12.87
C ALA A 111 10.66 0.55 12.69
N ILE A 112 9.63 -0.05 13.28
CA ILE A 112 8.28 0.52 13.30
C ILE A 112 8.20 1.57 14.41
N ASP A 113 7.62 2.73 14.10
CA ASP A 113 7.30 3.78 15.06
C ASP A 113 5.86 4.28 14.85
N ASP A 114 4.89 3.37 15.03
CA ASP A 114 3.49 3.70 14.84
C ASP A 114 2.93 4.48 16.03
N THR A 115 2.70 5.77 15.81
CA THR A 115 2.13 6.67 16.82
C THR A 115 0.60 6.66 16.83
N ILE A 116 -0.06 6.01 15.86
CA ILE A 116 -1.51 6.01 15.69
C ILE A 116 -2.02 4.57 15.46
N PRO A 117 -2.42 3.84 16.52
CA PRO A 117 -2.77 2.42 16.44
C PRO A 117 -4.20 2.20 15.94
N TYR A 118 -4.46 2.48 14.66
CA TYR A 118 -5.79 2.38 14.04
C TYR A 118 -6.03 1.11 13.21
N GLY A 119 -4.97 0.31 12.97
CA GLY A 119 -4.97 -0.79 11.99
C GLY A 119 -4.53 -0.31 10.60
N HIS A 120 -3.83 -1.15 9.84
CA HIS A 120 -3.17 -0.74 8.59
C HIS A 120 -4.17 -0.26 7.53
N GLY A 121 -5.09 -1.14 7.13
CA GLY A 121 -6.09 -0.81 6.10
C GLY A 121 -7.07 0.29 6.54
N GLU A 122 -7.55 0.26 7.79
CA GLU A 122 -8.42 1.32 8.32
C GLU A 122 -7.75 2.69 8.31
N LYS A 123 -6.47 2.73 8.71
CA LYS A 123 -5.70 3.98 8.79
C LYS A 123 -5.53 4.61 7.41
N SER A 124 -5.25 3.82 6.38
CA SER A 124 -5.21 4.32 4.98
C SER A 124 -6.56 4.90 4.57
N VAL A 125 -7.68 4.18 4.78
CA VAL A 125 -9.03 4.68 4.45
C VAL A 125 -9.33 6.00 5.17
N MET A 126 -9.02 6.07 6.45
CA MET A 126 -9.25 7.27 7.27
C MET A 126 -8.41 8.44 6.77
N MET A 127 -7.11 8.26 6.60
CA MET A 127 -6.19 9.30 6.12
C MET A 127 -6.63 9.87 4.77
N ILE A 128 -7.07 9.03 3.83
CA ILE A 128 -7.53 9.50 2.52
C ILE A 128 -8.85 10.27 2.66
N THR A 129 -9.77 9.78 3.50
CA THR A 129 -11.11 10.38 3.67
C THR A 129 -11.09 11.78 4.27
N GLU A 130 -10.03 12.16 4.99
CA GLU A 130 -9.84 13.54 5.48
C GLU A 130 -9.66 14.57 4.34
N TYR A 131 -9.24 14.11 3.16
CA TYR A 131 -9.01 14.97 1.99
C TYR A 131 -10.02 14.68 0.88
N MET A 132 -10.23 13.41 0.54
CA MET A 132 -10.96 13.01 -0.65
C MET A 132 -11.99 11.92 -0.33
N LYS A 133 -13.21 12.09 -0.83
CA LYS A 133 -14.27 11.10 -0.64
C LYS A 133 -13.97 9.81 -1.42
N LEU A 134 -13.91 8.70 -0.69
CA LEU A 134 -13.86 7.35 -1.25
C LEU A 134 -15.25 6.75 -1.45
N THR A 135 -15.42 5.99 -2.54
CA THR A 135 -16.60 5.15 -2.74
C THR A 135 -16.60 3.99 -1.73
N PRO A 136 -17.75 3.36 -1.45
CA PRO A 136 -17.78 2.17 -0.60
C PRO A 136 -16.82 1.07 -1.08
N GLU A 137 -16.80 0.76 -2.38
CA GLU A 137 -15.93 -0.28 -2.94
C GLU A 137 -14.44 0.04 -2.73
N GLU A 138 -14.01 1.28 -2.98
CA GLU A 138 -12.62 1.70 -2.73
C GLU A 138 -12.22 1.54 -1.27
N LYS A 139 -13.12 1.90 -0.34
CA LYS A 139 -12.88 1.70 1.10
C LYS A 139 -12.69 0.22 1.44
N TYR A 140 -13.53 -0.67 0.90
CA TYR A 140 -13.39 -2.11 1.14
C TYR A 140 -12.11 -2.67 0.52
N CYS A 141 -11.74 -2.23 -0.68
CA CYS A 141 -10.51 -2.65 -1.34
C CYS A 141 -9.27 -2.23 -0.53
N ILE A 142 -9.20 -0.97 -0.10
CA ILE A 142 -8.08 -0.46 0.70
C ILE A 142 -8.08 -1.11 2.09
N ARG A 143 -9.22 -1.23 2.75
CA ARG A 143 -9.30 -1.84 4.09
C ARG A 143 -8.82 -3.28 4.08
N TRP A 144 -9.23 -4.06 3.09
CA TRP A 144 -9.01 -5.51 3.06
C TRP A 144 -7.89 -5.94 2.11
N HIS A 145 -7.02 -5.03 1.66
CA HIS A 145 -5.92 -5.37 0.75
C HIS A 145 -4.99 -6.45 1.32
N MET A 146 -4.76 -6.46 2.64
CA MET A 146 -3.96 -7.49 3.33
C MET A 146 -4.62 -8.88 3.31
N GLY A 147 -5.92 -8.98 3.01
CA GLY A 147 -6.67 -10.22 2.90
C GLY A 147 -6.42 -11.20 4.03
N PHE A 148 -6.08 -12.44 3.70
CA PHE A 148 -5.92 -13.51 4.69
C PHE A 148 -4.60 -13.44 5.49
N THR A 149 -3.80 -12.39 5.33
CA THR A 149 -2.69 -12.10 6.26
C THR A 149 -3.17 -11.40 7.54
N GLU A 150 -4.41 -10.92 7.54
CA GLU A 150 -5.10 -10.42 8.73
C GLU A 150 -5.33 -11.53 9.78
N PRO A 151 -5.65 -11.17 11.04
CA PRO A 151 -6.06 -12.11 12.07
C PRO A 151 -7.21 -13.03 11.60
N LYS A 152 -7.14 -14.31 11.98
CA LYS A 152 -8.08 -15.36 11.53
C LYS A 152 -9.54 -15.05 11.90
N GLU A 153 -9.75 -14.30 12.97
CA GLU A 153 -11.06 -13.84 13.43
C GLU A 153 -11.77 -12.97 12.38
N GLN A 154 -11.02 -12.34 11.48
CA GLN A 154 -11.55 -11.46 10.43
C GLN A 154 -11.87 -12.21 9.13
N TYR A 155 -11.49 -13.48 8.98
CA TYR A 155 -11.60 -14.22 7.70
C TYR A 155 -13.04 -14.32 7.19
N THR A 156 -14.02 -14.50 8.08
CA THR A 156 -15.44 -14.51 7.69
C THR A 156 -15.84 -13.16 7.10
N THR A 157 -15.44 -12.06 7.73
CA THR A 157 -15.73 -10.70 7.28
C THR A 157 -15.03 -10.38 5.95
N ILE A 158 -13.76 -10.77 5.80
CA ILE A 158 -13.01 -10.65 4.55
C ILE A 158 -13.72 -11.41 3.42
N GLY A 159 -14.13 -12.65 3.67
CA GLY A 159 -14.87 -13.44 2.68
C GLY A 159 -16.19 -12.79 2.26
N LEU A 160 -16.90 -12.13 3.19
CA LEU A 160 -18.09 -11.35 2.87
C LEU A 160 -17.76 -10.09 2.06
N ALA A 161 -16.66 -9.41 2.38
CA ALA A 161 -16.18 -8.24 1.64
C ALA A 161 -15.84 -8.61 0.19
N TYR A 162 -15.11 -9.71 -0.04
CA TYR A 162 -14.75 -10.17 -1.39
C TYR A 162 -15.95 -10.65 -2.21
N LYS A 163 -16.96 -11.25 -1.56
CA LYS A 163 -18.22 -11.57 -2.25
C LYS A 163 -18.98 -10.32 -2.68
N LYS A 164 -18.95 -9.27 -1.84
CA LYS A 164 -19.64 -8.01 -2.12
C LYS A 164 -18.90 -7.14 -3.15
N TYR A 165 -17.57 -7.12 -3.07
CA TYR A 165 -16.67 -6.34 -3.91
C TYR A 165 -15.52 -7.24 -4.40
N PRO A 166 -15.70 -7.97 -5.51
CA PRO A 166 -14.68 -8.87 -6.05
C PRO A 166 -13.35 -8.18 -6.37
N LEU A 167 -13.37 -6.87 -6.68
CA LEU A 167 -12.16 -6.09 -6.87
C LEU A 167 -11.21 -6.13 -5.67
N ALA A 168 -11.74 -6.20 -4.44
CA ALA A 168 -10.92 -6.27 -3.23
C ALA A 168 -10.08 -7.55 -3.18
N LEU A 169 -10.59 -8.67 -3.73
CA LEU A 169 -9.80 -9.89 -3.87
C LEU A 169 -8.65 -9.69 -4.87
N LEU A 170 -8.91 -9.06 -6.02
CA LEU A 170 -7.86 -8.80 -7.02
C LEU A 170 -6.77 -7.87 -6.48
N VAL A 171 -7.14 -6.90 -5.62
CA VAL A 171 -6.19 -6.01 -4.94
C VAL A 171 -5.30 -6.81 -4.00
N HIS A 172 -5.89 -7.70 -3.20
CA HIS A 172 -5.12 -8.59 -2.33
C HIS A 172 -4.17 -9.51 -3.10
N GLU A 173 -4.62 -10.08 -4.20
CA GLU A 173 -3.74 -10.88 -5.07
C GLU A 173 -2.61 -10.04 -5.67
N ALA A 174 -2.90 -8.81 -6.13
CA ALA A 174 -1.90 -7.92 -6.69
C ALA A 174 -0.83 -7.51 -5.65
N ASP A 175 -1.24 -7.24 -4.41
CA ASP A 175 -0.36 -6.98 -3.27
C ASP A 175 0.57 -8.18 -2.98
N LEU A 176 -0.02 -9.39 -2.91
CA LEU A 176 0.76 -10.62 -2.74
C LEU A 176 1.71 -10.88 -3.91
N GLU A 177 1.30 -10.65 -5.16
CA GLU A 177 2.18 -10.84 -6.31
C GLU A 177 3.35 -9.85 -6.30
N SER A 178 3.12 -8.57 -5.98
CA SER A 178 4.21 -7.59 -5.78
C SER A 178 5.22 -8.10 -4.76
N THR A 179 4.72 -8.58 -3.62
CA THR A 179 5.54 -9.09 -2.52
C THR A 179 6.31 -10.35 -2.90
N TYR A 180 5.64 -11.38 -3.41
CA TYR A 180 6.20 -12.73 -3.53
C TYR A 180 6.83 -13.02 -4.88
N PHE A 181 6.36 -12.40 -5.97
CA PHE A 181 6.94 -12.61 -7.30
C PHE A 181 8.05 -11.61 -7.60
N TYR A 182 7.89 -10.37 -7.13
CA TYR A 182 8.83 -9.29 -7.44
C TYR A 182 9.73 -8.91 -6.25
N ASN A 183 9.42 -9.36 -5.03
CA ASN A 183 10.16 -9.04 -3.80
C ASN A 183 10.18 -7.52 -3.48
N ILE A 184 9.08 -6.84 -3.83
CA ILE A 184 8.87 -5.40 -3.65
C ILE A 184 7.79 -5.16 -2.61
#